data_AF-A0A0C2GMT9-F1
#
_entry.id   AF-A0A0C2GMT9-F1
#
_cell.length_a   1.000
_cell.length_b   1.000
_cell.length_c   1.000
_cell.angle_alpha   90.00
_cell.angle_beta   90.00
_cell.angle_gamma   90.00
#
_symmetry.space_group_name_H-M   'P 1'
#
loop_
_entity.id
_entity.type
_entity.pdbx_description
1 polymer ?
#
loop_
_entity_poly.entity_id
_entity_poly.type
_entity_poly.pdbx_seq_one_letter_code
_entity_poly.pdbx_strand_id
1 'polypeptide(L)'
;MASDKKRGRIRCVQLLLSYAILALVAIIVAFVAFIITWATDDTDWFQPQCNHVCTSKEYVTKNYCVRPIGIDGAPLLIISLSGFSRDYLKEVELTTLNRMKKCGASAERVIPSFPLKTYPNLATLVTGFYPGRHGIGADSVFVPNLFEHPVEIKMNTSKEYFKKEPRLSRPLTGPFS
;
A
#
# COMPACT_ATOMS: atom_id res chain seq x y z
N MET A 1 57.90 34.75 45.98
CA MET A 1 57.22 33.47 46.28
C MET A 1 55.69 33.47 46.10
N ALA A 2 55.00 34.62 45.94
CA ALA A 2 53.53 34.65 45.80
C ALA A 2 52.98 34.33 44.38
N SER A 3 53.83 34.40 43.34
CA SER A 3 53.41 34.24 41.93
C SER A 3 53.16 32.78 41.53
N ASP A 4 53.93 31.84 42.08
CA ASP A 4 53.88 30.43 41.68
C ASP A 4 52.62 29.70 42.21
N LYS A 5 52.16 30.11 43.41
CA LYS A 5 50.93 29.58 44.04
C LYS A 5 49.66 29.97 43.29
N LYS A 6 49.64 31.13 42.60
CA LYS A 6 48.53 31.54 41.73
C LYS A 6 48.49 30.72 40.43
N ARG A 7 49.65 30.39 39.86
CA ARG A 7 49.76 29.64 38.59
C ARG A 7 49.30 28.18 38.72
N GLY A 8 49.60 27.53 39.85
CA GLY A 8 49.08 26.19 40.18
C GLY A 8 47.57 26.15 40.40
N ARG A 9 47.01 27.20 41.02
CA ARG A 9 45.56 27.32 41.27
C ARG A 9 44.77 27.47 39.96
N ILE A 10 45.30 28.21 38.99
CA ILE A 10 44.68 28.39 37.67
C ILE A 10 44.66 27.08 36.87
N ARG A 11 45.78 26.33 36.86
CA ARG A 11 45.85 25.03 36.18
C ARG A 11 44.88 23.99 36.76
N CYS A 12 44.72 23.98 38.09
CA CYS A 12 43.76 23.08 38.76
C CYS A 12 42.30 23.44 38.41
N VAL A 13 41.97 24.74 38.40
CA VAL A 13 40.63 25.22 38.02
C VAL A 13 40.34 24.94 36.54
N GLN A 14 41.32 25.08 35.64
CA GLN A 14 41.16 24.74 34.22
C GLN A 14 40.93 23.25 33.99
N LEU A 15 41.63 22.37 34.71
CA LEU A 15 41.42 20.92 34.64
C LEU A 15 40.03 20.51 35.15
N LEU A 16 39.59 21.10 36.26
CA LEU A 16 38.26 20.84 36.80
C LEU A 16 37.15 21.32 35.86
N LEU A 17 37.32 22.50 35.24
CA LEU A 17 36.40 23.01 34.21
C LEU A 17 36.37 22.12 32.97
N SER A 18 37.52 21.61 32.49
CA SER A 18 37.54 20.71 31.34
C SER A 18 36.84 19.38 31.60
N TYR A 19 37.01 18.80 32.79
CA TYR A 19 36.30 17.58 33.17
C TYR A 19 34.79 17.81 33.34
N ALA A 20 34.39 18.96 33.89
CA ALA A 20 32.98 19.32 34.02
C ALA A 20 32.28 19.48 32.66
N ILE A 21 32.95 20.09 31.68
CA ILE A 21 32.42 20.23 30.31
C ILE A 21 32.30 18.86 29.63
N LEU A 22 33.32 18.00 29.75
CA LEU A 22 33.25 16.64 29.19
C LEU A 22 32.13 15.80 29.80
N ALA A 23 31.89 15.92 31.11
CA ALA A 23 30.78 15.24 31.78
C ALA A 23 29.42 15.75 31.29
N LEU A 24 29.27 17.08 31.12
CA LEU A 24 28.05 17.68 30.57
C LEU A 24 27.77 17.22 29.13
N VAL A 25 28.80 17.18 28.29
CA VAL A 25 28.67 16.70 26.91
C VAL A 25 28.27 15.22 26.90
N ALA A 26 28.87 14.39 27.75
CA ALA A 26 28.50 12.97 27.85
C ALA A 26 27.04 12.78 28.29
N ILE A 27 26.55 13.58 29.24
CA ILE A 27 25.16 13.56 29.70
C ILE A 27 24.21 13.97 28.57
N ILE A 28 24.54 15.03 27.82
CA ILE A 28 23.72 15.48 26.69
C ILE A 28 23.67 14.41 25.61
N VAL A 29 24.80 13.78 25.28
CA VAL A 29 24.85 12.68 24.30
C VAL A 29 24.00 11.50 24.76
N ALA A 30 24.07 11.12 26.04
CA ALA A 30 23.22 10.06 26.59
C ALA A 30 21.73 10.41 26.55
N PHE A 31 21.37 11.66 26.86
CA PHE A 31 19.99 12.13 26.79
C PHE A 31 19.45 12.16 25.36
N VAL A 32 20.24 12.63 24.40
CA VAL A 32 19.88 12.60 22.97
C VAL A 32 19.75 11.17 22.47
N ALA A 33 20.66 10.27 22.83
CA ALA A 33 20.57 8.86 22.47
C ALA A 33 19.30 8.20 23.06
N PHE A 34 18.97 8.51 24.31
CA PHE A 34 17.77 8.05 24.97
C PHE A 34 16.50 8.54 24.27
N ILE A 35 16.44 9.84 23.92
CA ILE A 35 15.33 10.41 23.15
C ILE A 35 15.21 9.76 21.78
N ILE A 36 16.32 9.50 21.07
CA ILE A 36 16.29 8.80 19.78
C ILE A 36 15.75 7.39 19.97
N THR A 37 16.24 6.62 20.95
CA THR A 37 15.75 5.25 21.19
C THR A 37 14.28 5.21 21.59
N TRP A 38 13.82 6.15 22.42
CA TRP A 38 12.42 6.26 22.80
C TRP A 38 11.53 6.71 21.63
N ALA A 39 12.02 7.62 20.79
CA ALA A 39 11.27 8.08 19.62
C ALA A 39 11.20 7.01 18.51
N THR A 40 12.13 6.04 18.48
CA THR A 40 12.13 4.97 17.47
C THR A 40 11.25 3.77 17.83
N ASP A 41 10.82 3.62 19.09
CA ASP A 41 10.14 2.40 19.57
C ASP A 41 8.64 2.35 19.20
N ASP A 42 8.03 3.47 18.80
CA ASP A 42 6.59 3.57 18.54
C ASP A 42 6.12 3.03 17.17
N THR A 43 6.99 2.43 16.36
CA THR A 43 6.63 2.05 14.96
C THR A 43 6.60 0.55 14.64
N ASP A 44 6.88 -0.34 15.61
CA ASP A 44 7.20 -1.75 15.28
C ASP A 44 6.12 -2.82 15.57
N TRP A 45 5.02 -2.50 16.25
CA TRP A 45 4.01 -3.51 16.60
C TRP A 45 3.13 -3.98 15.41
N PHE A 46 3.27 -3.36 14.24
CA PHE A 46 2.64 -3.78 12.98
C PHE A 46 3.66 -4.01 11.85
N GLN A 47 4.82 -4.59 12.18
CA GLN A 47 5.77 -5.07 11.17
C GLN A 47 5.06 -5.97 10.14
N PRO A 48 4.97 -5.57 8.86
CA PRO A 48 4.42 -6.43 7.83
C PRO A 48 5.42 -7.55 7.60
N GLN A 49 5.19 -8.69 8.24
CA GLN A 49 5.87 -9.94 7.94
C GLN A 49 5.48 -10.32 6.50
N CYS A 50 6.27 -9.87 5.53
CA CYS A 50 6.06 -10.17 4.10
C CYS A 50 6.67 -11.52 3.69
N ASN A 51 7.40 -12.17 4.60
CA ASN A 51 8.16 -13.41 4.34
C ASN A 51 7.32 -14.69 4.53
N HIS A 52 6.05 -14.69 4.14
CA HIS A 52 5.29 -15.94 4.05
C HIS A 52 5.49 -16.55 2.67
N VAL A 53 6.66 -17.14 2.44
CA VAL A 53 6.92 -17.92 1.21
C VAL A 53 6.19 -19.25 1.34
N CYS A 54 5.07 -19.39 0.64
CA CYS A 54 4.35 -20.66 0.54
C CYS A 54 5.02 -21.57 -0.51
N THR A 55 6.19 -22.14 -0.23
CA THR A 55 6.79 -23.16 -1.09
C THR A 55 6.05 -24.48 -0.87
N SER A 56 5.13 -24.80 -1.77
CA SER A 56 4.38 -26.05 -1.74
C SER A 56 5.31 -27.25 -1.95
N LYS A 57 5.41 -28.10 -0.93
CA LYS A 57 5.35 -29.57 -0.96
C LYS A 57 5.66 -30.01 0.47
N GLU A 58 4.87 -30.94 1.00
CA GLU A 58 5.04 -31.58 2.32
C GLU A 58 4.24 -30.94 3.48
N TYR A 59 3.20 -31.67 3.89
CA TYR A 59 2.60 -31.57 5.21
C TYR A 59 3.66 -32.01 6.24
N VAL A 60 4.03 -31.16 7.20
CA VAL A 60 3.97 -31.38 8.67
C VAL A 60 4.68 -30.24 9.43
N THR A 61 3.96 -29.67 10.41
CA THR A 61 4.39 -28.79 11.54
C THR A 61 4.93 -27.37 11.29
N LYS A 62 4.20 -26.39 11.85
CA LYS A 62 4.56 -24.98 12.17
C LYS A 62 5.14 -24.12 11.03
N ASN A 63 4.32 -23.15 10.59
CA ASN A 63 4.64 -21.97 9.77
C ASN A 63 4.64 -22.11 8.24
N TYR A 64 3.66 -22.81 7.64
CA TYR A 64 3.45 -22.74 6.20
C TYR A 64 1.97 -22.87 5.81
N CYS A 65 1.66 -22.31 4.63
CA CYS A 65 0.32 -22.00 4.14
C CYS A 65 -0.53 -23.25 3.89
N VAL A 66 -1.65 -23.36 4.58
CA VAL A 66 -2.63 -24.43 4.36
C VAL A 66 -3.51 -24.03 3.17
N ARG A 67 -3.43 -24.76 2.05
CA ARG A 67 -4.48 -24.66 1.03
C ARG A 67 -5.76 -25.26 1.63
N PRO A 68 -6.90 -24.56 1.61
CA PRO A 68 -8.16 -25.15 2.02
C PRO A 68 -8.45 -26.39 1.15
N ILE A 69 -8.84 -27.49 1.81
CA ILE A 69 -9.17 -28.76 1.15
C ILE A 69 -10.33 -28.50 0.18
N GLY A 70 -10.15 -28.82 -1.10
CA GLY A 70 -11.20 -28.69 -2.13
C GLY A 70 -11.14 -27.44 -3.01
N ILE A 71 -10.10 -26.58 -2.91
CA ILE A 71 -9.85 -25.51 -3.88
C ILE A 71 -8.65 -25.87 -4.75
N ASP A 72 -8.93 -26.35 -5.97
CA ASP A 72 -7.93 -26.59 -6.99
C ASP A 72 -7.53 -25.27 -7.68
N GLY A 73 -6.42 -24.69 -7.23
CA GLY A 73 -5.85 -23.46 -7.80
C GLY A 73 -5.88 -22.25 -6.86
N ALA A 74 -5.28 -21.15 -7.29
CA ALA A 74 -5.35 -19.88 -6.57
C ALA A 74 -6.59 -19.09 -7.06
N PRO A 75 -7.61 -18.85 -6.21
CA PRO A 75 -8.77 -18.07 -6.61
C PRO A 75 -8.38 -16.61 -6.91
N LEU A 76 -8.96 -16.04 -7.96
CA LEU A 76 -8.75 -14.65 -8.33
C LEU A 76 -9.87 -13.78 -7.73
N LEU A 77 -9.49 -12.85 -6.86
CA LEU A 77 -10.36 -11.81 -6.32
C LEU A 77 -9.97 -10.45 -6.89
N ILE A 78 -10.93 -9.75 -7.49
CA ILE A 78 -10.73 -8.38 -7.99
C ILE A 78 -11.56 -7.43 -7.14
N ILE A 79 -10.88 -6.47 -6.50
CA ILE A 79 -11.51 -5.43 -5.67
C ILE A 79 -11.30 -4.10 -6.38
N SER A 80 -12.40 -3.41 -6.70
CA SER A 80 -12.38 -2.08 -7.30
C SER A 80 -12.90 -1.06 -6.30
N LEU A 81 -12.07 -0.08 -5.95
CA LEU A 81 -12.43 1.05 -5.08
C LEU A 81 -12.72 2.27 -5.96
N SER A 82 -14.00 2.60 -6.16
CA SER A 82 -14.38 3.73 -7.02
C SER A 82 -13.92 5.06 -6.43
N GLY A 83 -13.30 5.90 -7.25
CA GLY A 83 -12.77 7.21 -6.81
C GLY A 83 -11.51 7.14 -5.95
N PHE A 84 -10.85 5.98 -5.85
CA PHE A 84 -9.61 5.86 -5.06
C PHE A 84 -8.43 6.51 -5.78
N SER A 85 -8.02 7.69 -5.30
CA SER A 85 -6.81 8.36 -5.77
C SER A 85 -5.55 7.73 -5.19
N ARG A 86 -4.45 7.75 -5.97
CA ARG A 86 -3.12 7.36 -5.49
C ARG A 86 -2.71 8.16 -4.24
N ASP A 87 -3.12 9.42 -4.18
CA ASP A 87 -2.66 10.34 -3.13
C ASP A 87 -3.20 9.95 -1.75
N TYR A 88 -4.30 9.19 -1.69
CA TYR A 88 -4.83 8.61 -0.45
C TYR A 88 -3.85 7.64 0.23
N LEU A 89 -2.97 6.98 -0.52
CA LEU A 89 -1.92 6.12 0.06
C LEU A 89 -0.81 6.92 0.78
N LYS A 90 -0.76 8.24 0.59
CA LYS A 90 0.19 9.14 1.24
C LYS A 90 -0.46 9.97 2.34
N GLU A 91 -1.69 10.42 2.10
CA GLU A 91 -2.41 11.34 2.98
C GLU A 91 -3.14 10.63 4.12
N VAL A 92 -3.48 9.34 3.96
CA VAL A 92 -4.27 8.58 4.92
C VAL A 92 -3.55 7.30 5.34
N GLU A 93 -3.60 6.98 6.63
CA GLU A 93 -3.04 5.75 7.17
C GLU A 93 -3.94 4.55 6.85
N LEU A 94 -3.66 3.89 5.72
CA LEU A 94 -4.40 2.71 5.25
C LEU A 94 -3.61 1.44 5.57
N THR A 95 -3.64 0.99 6.83
CA THR A 95 -2.83 -0.14 7.35
C THR A 95 -2.86 -1.39 6.45
N THR A 96 -4.05 -1.86 6.07
CA THR A 96 -4.22 -3.04 5.21
C THR A 96 -3.69 -2.81 3.79
N LEU A 97 -4.00 -1.66 3.17
CA LEU A 97 -3.53 -1.36 1.81
C LEU A 97 -2.00 -1.16 1.79
N ASN A 98 -1.44 -0.52 2.81
CA ASN A 98 0.00 -0.33 2.97
C ASN A 98 0.73 -1.66 3.15
N ARG A 99 0.15 -2.59 3.92
CA ARG A 99 0.66 -3.96 4.03
C ARG A 99 0.61 -4.69 2.68
N MET A 100 -0.49 -4.59 1.94
CA MET A 100 -0.60 -5.18 0.60
C MET A 100 0.41 -4.57 -0.39
N LYS A 101 0.64 -3.26 -0.33
CA LYS A 101 1.65 -2.56 -1.12
C LYS A 101 3.07 -3.01 -0.79
N LYS A 102 3.38 -3.22 0.51
CA LYS A 102 4.72 -3.63 0.98
C LYS A 102 5.01 -5.10 0.70
N CYS A 103 4.03 -5.98 0.88
CA CYS A 103 4.21 -7.43 0.78
C CYS A 103 3.80 -8.03 -0.57
N GLY A 104 3.05 -7.29 -1.39
CA GLY A 104 2.59 -7.71 -2.71
C GLY A 104 3.23 -6.91 -3.84
N ALA A 105 2.61 -6.96 -5.02
CA ALA A 105 3.00 -6.13 -6.16
C ALA A 105 2.18 -4.83 -6.16
N SER A 106 2.83 -3.71 -6.48
CA SER A 106 2.16 -2.43 -6.66
C SER A 106 2.71 -1.69 -7.89
N ALA A 107 1.86 -0.88 -8.52
CA ALA A 107 2.24 0.01 -9.60
C ALA A 107 2.26 1.46 -9.09
N GLU A 108 3.05 2.33 -9.73
CA GLU A 108 3.09 3.76 -9.35
C GLU A 108 1.73 4.43 -9.52
N ARG A 109 1.02 4.12 -10.61
CA ARG A 109 -0.34 4.58 -10.90
C ARG A 109 -0.99 3.68 -11.95
N VAL A 110 -2.33 3.64 -11.93
CA VAL A 110 -3.13 3.05 -13.01
C VAL A 110 -3.69 4.21 -13.84
N ILE A 111 -3.48 4.16 -15.16
CA ILE A 111 -4.04 5.17 -16.07
C ILE A 111 -5.44 4.70 -16.49
N PRO A 112 -6.51 5.39 -16.09
CA PRO A 112 -7.86 5.03 -16.50
C PRO A 112 -8.09 5.33 -17.98
N SER A 113 -9.02 4.60 -18.58
CA SER A 113 -9.55 4.91 -19.90
C SER A 113 -10.42 6.17 -19.85
N PHE A 114 -10.50 6.88 -20.98
CA PHE A 114 -11.49 7.94 -21.14
C PHE A 114 -12.86 7.33 -21.50
N PRO A 115 -13.96 7.72 -20.84
CA PRO A 115 -14.06 8.76 -19.80
C PRO A 115 -13.78 8.24 -18.38
N LEU A 116 -13.46 9.18 -17.46
CA LEU A 116 -13.23 8.92 -16.02
C LEU A 116 -14.53 8.58 -15.27
N LYS A 117 -15.16 7.48 -15.66
CA LYS A 117 -16.44 6.98 -15.12
C LYS A 117 -16.29 5.55 -14.63
N THR A 118 -17.17 5.15 -13.71
CA THR A 118 -16.99 3.89 -12.95
C THR A 118 -17.16 2.67 -13.86
N TYR A 119 -18.28 2.58 -14.58
CA TYR A 119 -18.62 1.44 -15.41
C TYR A 119 -17.73 1.30 -16.66
N PRO A 120 -17.41 2.37 -17.42
CA PRO A 120 -16.47 2.27 -18.54
C PRO A 120 -15.10 1.73 -18.14
N ASN A 121 -14.53 2.20 -17.02
CA ASN A 121 -13.22 1.74 -16.56
C ASN A 121 -13.25 0.31 -16.01
N LEU A 122 -14.28 -0.06 -15.26
CA LEU A 122 -14.43 -1.43 -14.77
C LEU A 122 -14.61 -2.43 -15.94
N ALA A 123 -15.38 -2.05 -16.97
CA ALA A 123 -15.52 -2.84 -18.18
C ALA A 123 -14.20 -2.97 -18.96
N THR A 124 -13.38 -1.92 -18.99
CA THR A 124 -12.04 -1.97 -19.59
C THR A 124 -11.14 -2.99 -18.87
N LEU A 125 -11.14 -3.01 -17.54
CA LEU A 125 -10.36 -3.96 -16.73
C LEU A 125 -10.76 -5.42 -16.97
N VAL A 126 -12.07 -5.67 -17.11
CA VAL A 126 -12.62 -7.02 -17.23
C VAL A 126 -12.52 -7.56 -18.67
N THR A 127 -12.64 -6.69 -19.68
CA THR A 127 -12.65 -7.09 -21.11
C THR A 127 -11.28 -6.94 -21.78
N GLY A 128 -10.41 -6.07 -21.27
CA GLY A 128 -9.14 -5.70 -21.89
C GLY A 128 -9.29 -4.78 -23.11
N PHE A 129 -10.49 -4.22 -23.36
CA PHE A 129 -10.75 -3.31 -24.47
C PHE A 129 -11.01 -1.88 -23.96
N TYR A 130 -10.82 -0.87 -24.81
CA TYR A 130 -11.24 0.50 -24.49
C TYR A 130 -12.76 0.68 -24.58
N PRO A 131 -13.34 1.74 -23.96
CA PRO A 131 -14.76 2.06 -24.02
C PRO A 131 -15.40 2.04 -25.40
N GLY A 132 -14.70 2.56 -26.41
CA GLY A 132 -15.18 2.53 -27.80
C GLY A 132 -15.34 1.12 -28.38
N ARG A 133 -14.61 0.13 -27.87
CA ARG A 133 -14.66 -1.27 -28.34
C ARG A 133 -15.57 -2.17 -27.52
N HIS A 134 -15.59 -2.05 -26.19
CA HIS A 134 -16.53 -2.82 -25.36
C HIS A 134 -17.94 -2.22 -25.30
N GLY A 135 -18.11 -0.96 -25.73
CA GLY A 135 -19.42 -0.33 -25.93
C GLY A 135 -20.02 0.38 -24.71
N ILE A 136 -19.32 0.42 -23.58
CA ILE A 136 -19.79 1.09 -22.35
C ILE A 136 -19.05 2.41 -22.23
N GLY A 137 -19.71 3.49 -22.65
CA GLY A 137 -19.13 4.83 -22.67
C GLY A 137 -19.53 5.72 -21.49
N ALA A 138 -20.57 5.36 -20.72
CA ALA A 138 -21.09 6.19 -19.64
C ALA A 138 -21.67 5.32 -18.52
N ASP A 139 -21.87 5.92 -17.36
CA ASP A 139 -22.53 5.26 -16.22
C ASP A 139 -24.07 5.27 -16.35
N SER A 140 -24.60 6.20 -17.14
CA SER A 140 -26.02 6.28 -17.46
C SER A 140 -26.23 6.37 -18.97
N VAL A 141 -27.36 5.84 -19.43
CA VAL A 141 -27.80 5.90 -20.82
C VAL A 141 -29.10 6.69 -20.85
N PHE A 142 -29.17 7.64 -21.78
CA PHE A 142 -30.42 8.28 -22.15
C PHE A 142 -30.87 7.69 -23.49
N VAL A 143 -32.05 7.09 -23.51
CA VAL A 143 -32.67 6.59 -24.74
C VAL A 143 -33.90 7.45 -25.02
N PRO A 144 -33.83 8.38 -26.00
CA PRO A 144 -35.00 9.17 -26.38
C PRO A 144 -36.15 8.25 -26.76
N ASN A 145 -37.36 8.58 -26.33
CA ASN A 145 -38.62 7.84 -26.57
C ASN A 145 -38.80 6.53 -25.78
N LEU A 146 -37.84 6.13 -24.96
CA LEU A 146 -37.94 4.96 -24.07
C LEU A 146 -37.90 5.35 -22.59
N PHE A 147 -37.21 6.43 -22.23
CA PHE A 147 -37.14 6.95 -20.88
C PHE A 147 -37.27 8.47 -20.86
N GLU A 148 -38.04 9.02 -19.91
CA GLU A 148 -38.15 10.47 -19.71
C GLU A 148 -36.87 11.07 -19.09
N HIS A 149 -36.05 10.25 -18.42
CA HIS A 149 -34.82 10.65 -17.74
C HIS A 149 -33.67 9.66 -18.02
N PRO A 150 -32.39 10.08 -17.88
CA PRO A 150 -31.25 9.18 -18.01
C PRO A 150 -31.33 8.05 -16.98
N VAL A 151 -31.17 6.81 -17.44
CA VAL A 151 -31.20 5.62 -16.59
C VAL A 151 -29.77 5.18 -16.32
N GLU A 152 -29.42 4.97 -15.05
CA GLU A 152 -28.14 4.38 -14.68
C GLU A 152 -28.04 2.93 -15.18
N ILE A 153 -26.92 2.61 -15.81
CA ILE A 153 -26.60 1.25 -16.22
C ILE A 153 -26.38 0.45 -14.94
N LYS A 154 -27.24 -0.54 -14.67
CA LYS A 154 -26.99 -1.51 -13.60
C LYS A 154 -26.23 -2.69 -14.19
N MET A 155 -25.14 -3.12 -13.55
CA MET A 155 -24.36 -4.27 -13.99
C MET A 155 -25.12 -5.62 -13.97
N ASN A 156 -26.34 -5.66 -13.41
CA ASN A 156 -27.21 -6.83 -13.46
C ASN A 156 -28.11 -6.88 -14.71
N THR A 157 -28.34 -5.76 -15.38
CA THR A 157 -29.11 -5.64 -16.64
C THR A 157 -28.19 -5.51 -17.87
N SER A 158 -26.87 -5.57 -17.67
CA SER A 158 -25.90 -5.05 -18.62
C SER A 158 -25.49 -5.99 -19.76
N LYS A 159 -25.89 -7.28 -19.76
CA LYS A 159 -25.39 -8.25 -20.76
C LYS A 159 -25.67 -7.79 -22.20
N GLU A 160 -26.79 -7.10 -22.40
CA GLU A 160 -27.20 -6.54 -23.70
C GLU A 160 -26.35 -5.33 -24.15
N TYR A 161 -25.73 -4.61 -23.19
CA TYR A 161 -24.94 -3.40 -23.46
C TYR A 161 -23.45 -3.69 -23.68
N PHE A 162 -22.96 -4.87 -23.28
CA PHE A 162 -21.59 -5.30 -23.53
C PHE A 162 -21.44 -5.78 -24.98
N LYS A 163 -20.69 -5.04 -25.80
CA LYS A 163 -20.34 -5.48 -27.18
C LYS A 163 -19.28 -6.59 -27.20
N LYS A 164 -18.58 -6.81 -26.08
CA LYS A 164 -17.51 -7.80 -25.92
C LYS A 164 -17.66 -8.53 -24.60
N GLU A 165 -17.40 -9.83 -24.63
CA GLU A 165 -17.44 -10.66 -23.44
C GLU A 165 -16.29 -10.31 -22.47
N PRO A 166 -16.54 -10.35 -21.15
CA PRO A 166 -15.51 -10.43 -20.14
C PRO A 166 -14.48 -11.52 -20.44
N ARG A 167 -13.18 -11.22 -20.33
CA ARG A 167 -12.14 -12.27 -20.43
C ARG A 167 -12.16 -13.18 -19.20
N LEU A 168 -12.58 -12.64 -18.05
CA LEU A 168 -12.67 -13.35 -16.76
C LEU A 168 -13.78 -14.42 -16.72
N SER A 169 -14.74 -14.43 -17.66
CA SER A 169 -15.76 -15.48 -17.73
C SER A 169 -15.28 -16.72 -18.49
N ARG A 170 -14.09 -16.70 -19.09
CA ARG A 170 -13.52 -17.89 -19.73
C ARG A 170 -12.75 -18.73 -18.71
N PRO A 171 -12.92 -20.06 -18.73
CA PRO A 171 -12.04 -20.94 -17.96
C PRO A 171 -10.59 -20.68 -18.38
N LEU A 172 -9.67 -20.56 -17.41
CA LEU A 172 -8.24 -20.36 -17.64
C LEU A 172 -7.54 -21.58 -18.28
N THR A 173 -8.30 -22.54 -18.82
CA THR A 173 -7.81 -23.79 -19.42
C THR A 173 -7.47 -23.66 -20.91
N GLY A 174 -7.55 -22.45 -21.49
CA GLY A 174 -7.12 -22.19 -22.86
C GLY A 174 -5.66 -21.69 -22.92
N PRO A 175 -4.89 -22.04 -23.98
CA PRO A 175 -3.55 -21.49 -24.17
C PRO A 175 -3.62 -19.97 -24.25
N PHE A 176 -2.75 -19.29 -23.49
CA PHE A 176 -2.52 -17.86 -23.63
C PHE A 176 -1.80 -17.63 -24.97
N SER A 177 -2.57 -17.31 -26.00
CA SER A 177 -2.11 -16.88 -27.33
C SER A 177 -2.10 -15.36 -27.44
#